data_AF-A0A2P4ZQF9-F1
#
_entry.id   AF-A0A2P4ZQF9-F1
#
_cell.length_a   1.000
_cell.length_b   1.000
_cell.length_c   1.000
_cell.angle_alpha   90.00
_cell.angle_beta   90.00
_cell.angle_gamma   90.00
#
_symmetry.space_group_name_H-M   'P 1'
#
loop_
_entity.id
_entity.type
_entity.pdbx_description
1 polymer ?
#
loop_
_entity_poly.entity_id
_entity_poly.type
_entity_poly.pdbx_seq_one_letter_code
_entity_poly.pdbx_strand_id
1 'polypeptide(L)'
;MGAQYRFEAESALSLYYAAKSLIDIKLSKVCAAVVEAAHNSTIQAKPTHEAVASIMNSGRSINQLPLEIETIQAMIICMSLCSWEYKNLLPDAFSLADQIAFHLRQGGYLHEDNVLANETWEQWIYREGRRRTVFIAFIIFNLHTIFYETPPRLMAREMWSITMPQHENVWWASTEREWEEIRRREPPLSSTFGDYYLELTVPKASRNPEHRTSAFGGLVSVHCLVQQIHLTRETLLHIDAYGDIDKVPFSEDVYMKFRRALCRWDGSWSRNRENTAQPIAYMAPLGFNATAVFRIAWIRLSFNMAVCRNFSTRDPAIIAAAFAQSPMPERSPRLYSAVLQSAHALSIPVRIGIRYASKTQILSWSIIHSIANLECALFLSKWLERASLESELLEAEEKVLIRIIARILKETPFFEPSSDDYCSAGVIKHIAYSVLRLFTEMFKESHLFDAIGTCIEAVDQYAATLEC
;
A
#
# COMPACT_ATOMS: atom_id res chain seq x y z
N MET A 1 4.84 10.16 15.74
CA MET A 1 3.51 9.90 15.13
C MET A 1 2.38 10.58 15.89
N GLY A 2 2.09 10.23 17.16
CA GLY A 2 0.98 10.86 17.91
C GLY A 2 1.02 12.41 17.93
N ALA A 3 2.18 12.98 18.25
CA ALA A 3 2.42 14.43 18.17
C ALA A 3 2.15 15.02 16.77
N GLN A 4 2.56 14.32 15.70
CA GLN A 4 2.30 14.74 14.31
C GLN A 4 0.80 14.82 14.01
N TYR A 5 0.04 13.79 14.40
CA TYR A 5 -1.42 13.76 14.29
C TYR A 5 -2.13 14.80 15.18
N ARG A 6 -1.41 15.47 16.08
CA ARG A 6 -1.91 16.57 16.91
C ARG A 6 -1.35 17.94 16.48
N PHE A 7 -0.71 18.01 15.31
CA PHE A 7 -0.10 19.22 14.76
C PHE A 7 1.05 19.79 15.61
N GLU A 8 1.72 18.94 16.38
CA GLU A 8 2.88 19.30 17.20
C GLU A 8 4.19 18.87 16.49
N ALA A 9 4.52 19.52 15.39
CA ALA A 9 5.65 19.13 14.52
C ALA A 9 7.00 19.13 15.25
N GLU A 10 7.29 20.16 16.05
CA GLU A 10 8.53 20.24 16.82
C GLU A 10 8.68 19.10 17.83
N SER A 11 7.60 18.79 18.56
CA SER A 11 7.53 17.65 19.48
C SER A 11 7.72 16.32 18.74
N ALA A 12 7.09 16.16 17.57
CA ALA A 12 7.23 14.96 16.75
C ALA A 12 8.68 14.76 16.31
N LEU A 13 9.38 15.82 15.90
CA LEU A 13 10.77 15.79 15.49
C LEU A 13 11.72 15.52 16.66
N SER A 14 11.48 16.15 17.82
CA SER A 14 12.25 15.88 19.04
C SER A 14 12.12 14.42 19.49
N LEU A 15 10.89 13.88 19.48
CA LEU A 15 10.63 12.48 19.81
C LEU A 15 11.29 11.53 18.80
N TYR A 16 11.32 11.89 17.52
CA TYR A 16 12.02 11.13 16.49
C TYR A 16 13.52 11.03 16.78
N TYR A 17 14.22 12.14 17.03
CA TYR A 17 15.65 12.09 17.31
C TYR A 17 15.99 11.32 18.59
N ALA A 18 15.14 11.44 19.62
CA ALA A 18 15.28 10.64 20.84
C ALA A 18 15.11 9.14 20.57
N ALA A 19 14.06 8.75 19.84
CA ALA A 19 13.81 7.36 19.46
C ALA A 19 14.94 6.81 18.57
N LYS A 20 15.40 7.59 17.58
CA LYS A 20 16.49 7.21 16.68
C LYS A 20 17.79 6.96 17.44
N SER A 21 18.12 7.80 18.41
CA SER A 21 19.31 7.62 19.27
C SER A 21 19.25 6.31 20.06
N LEU A 22 18.08 5.95 20.60
CA LEU A 22 17.89 4.69 21.31
C LEU A 22 17.97 3.46 20.38
N ILE A 23 17.40 3.57 19.18
CA ILE A 23 17.52 2.55 18.13
C ILE A 23 18.99 2.34 17.79
N ASP A 24 19.75 3.42 17.56
CA ASP A 24 21.16 3.33 17.18
C ASP A 24 22.03 2.68 18.27
N ILE A 25 21.73 2.94 19.54
CA ILE A 25 22.36 2.25 20.67
C ILE A 25 22.05 0.75 20.64
N LYS A 26 20.78 0.37 20.41
CA LYS A 26 20.39 -1.05 20.34
C LYS A 26 21.04 -1.76 19.15
N LEU A 27 21.06 -1.13 17.98
CA LEU A 27 21.73 -1.67 16.79
C LEU A 27 23.23 -1.84 17.02
N SER A 28 23.88 -0.84 17.64
CA SER A 28 25.32 -0.91 17.96
C SER A 28 25.65 -2.05 18.90
N LYS A 29 24.79 -2.34 19.90
CA LYS A 29 24.95 -3.49 20.80
C LYS A 29 24.85 -4.82 20.07
N VAL A 30 23.91 -4.95 19.13
CA VAL A 30 23.80 -6.15 18.29
C VAL A 30 25.06 -6.32 17.44
N CYS A 31 25.54 -5.26 16.79
CA CYS A 31 26.78 -5.29 16.02
C CYS A 31 28.00 -5.67 16.88
N ALA A 32 28.14 -5.10 18.08
CA ALA A 32 29.24 -5.42 18.99
C ALA A 32 29.21 -6.91 19.40
N ALA A 33 28.02 -7.45 19.71
CA ALA A 33 27.85 -8.86 20.02
C ALA A 33 28.22 -9.77 18.83
N VAL A 34 27.92 -9.36 17.59
CA VAL A 34 28.35 -10.07 16.38
C VAL A 34 29.87 -10.12 16.26
N VAL A 35 30.56 -8.99 16.48
CA VAL A 35 32.02 -8.90 16.41
C VAL A 35 32.66 -9.78 17.49
N GLU A 36 32.15 -9.73 18.72
CA GLU A 36 32.64 -10.56 19.82
C GLU A 36 32.43 -12.06 19.55
N ALA A 37 31.26 -12.45 19.05
CA ALA A 37 30.99 -13.84 18.68
C ALA A 37 31.94 -14.33 17.57
N ALA A 38 32.17 -13.50 16.53
CA ALA A 38 33.11 -13.84 15.46
C ALA A 38 34.56 -13.98 15.97
N HIS A 39 34.99 -13.10 16.87
CA HIS A 39 36.30 -13.19 17.50
C HIS A 39 36.46 -14.51 18.29
N ASN A 40 35.45 -14.86 19.10
CA ASN A 40 35.46 -16.09 19.90
C ASN A 40 35.43 -17.37 19.03
N SER A 41 34.67 -17.38 17.93
CA SER A 41 34.68 -18.51 16.97
C SER A 41 36.04 -18.66 16.28
N THR A 42 36.73 -17.57 15.99
CA THR A 42 38.08 -17.59 15.39
C THR A 42 39.12 -18.14 16.37
N ILE A 43 38.96 -17.88 17.67
CA ILE A 43 39.84 -18.43 18.72
C ILE A 43 39.61 -19.93 18.95
N GLN A 44 38.36 -20.41 18.81
CA GLN A 44 38.03 -21.84 18.97
C GLN A 44 38.39 -22.70 17.75
N ALA A 45 38.54 -22.10 16.56
CA ALA A 45 39.00 -22.78 15.34
C ALA A 45 40.54 -22.96 15.33
N LYS A 46 41.11 -23.64 16.32
CA LYS A 46 42.47 -24.24 16.20
C LYS A 46 42.35 -25.62 15.53
N PRO A 47 43.24 -25.98 14.59
CA PRO A 47 43.09 -27.20 13.81
C PRO A 47 43.56 -28.41 14.62
N THR A 48 42.64 -29.22 15.13
CA THR A 48 42.91 -30.64 15.35
C THR A 48 42.54 -31.38 14.06
N HIS A 49 43.57 -31.85 13.35
CA HIS A 49 43.42 -32.82 12.27
C HIS A 49 42.76 -34.08 12.85
N GLU A 50 41.45 -34.24 12.62
CA GLU A 50 40.69 -35.51 12.51
C GLU A 50 39.19 -35.26 12.76
N ALA A 51 38.45 -34.84 11.73
CA ALA A 51 36.99 -35.04 11.62
C ALA A 51 36.45 -34.52 10.27
N VAL A 52 36.73 -35.21 9.16
CA VAL A 52 36.20 -34.87 7.82
C VAL A 52 34.83 -35.53 7.55
N ALA A 53 34.00 -35.77 8.57
CA ALA A 53 32.72 -36.47 8.37
C ALA A 53 31.50 -35.86 9.08
N SER A 54 31.57 -34.64 9.64
CA SER A 54 30.41 -34.03 10.31
C SER A 54 30.24 -32.53 10.04
N ILE A 55 30.58 -32.05 8.83
CA ILE A 55 30.45 -30.63 8.46
C ILE A 55 29.17 -30.35 7.63
N MET A 56 28.43 -31.37 7.21
CA MET A 56 27.22 -31.17 6.38
C MET A 56 25.92 -30.86 7.16
N ASN A 57 25.93 -30.79 8.50
CA ASN A 57 24.72 -30.53 9.30
C ASN A 57 24.82 -29.41 10.35
N SER A 58 25.91 -28.63 10.37
CA SER A 58 26.12 -27.53 11.34
C SER A 58 25.94 -26.13 10.73
N GLY A 59 25.19 -26.00 9.63
CA GLY A 59 24.83 -24.70 9.04
C GLY A 59 23.78 -23.88 9.82
N ARG A 60 23.58 -24.16 11.12
CA ARG A 60 22.65 -23.42 11.99
C ARG A 60 23.41 -22.55 12.98
N SER A 61 23.38 -21.26 12.68
CA SER A 61 23.30 -20.14 13.62
C SER A 61 24.45 -20.00 14.63
N ILE A 62 25.35 -19.05 14.36
CA ILE A 62 25.95 -18.29 15.46
C ILE A 62 24.77 -17.74 16.26
N ASN A 63 24.59 -18.18 17.51
CA ASN A 63 23.53 -17.75 18.43
C ASN A 63 23.62 -16.24 18.71
N GLN A 64 23.24 -15.42 17.74
CA GLN A 64 23.04 -14.00 17.91
C GLN A 64 21.61 -13.81 18.40
N LEU A 65 21.45 -13.13 19.54
CA LEU A 65 20.13 -12.73 20.00
C LEU A 65 19.52 -11.80 18.93
N PRO A 66 18.36 -12.15 18.35
CA PRO A 66 17.72 -11.33 17.34
C PRO A 66 17.35 -9.98 17.94
N LEU A 67 17.33 -8.94 17.10
CA LEU A 67 16.85 -7.63 17.52
C LEU A 67 15.39 -7.76 17.98
N GLU A 68 15.11 -7.34 19.21
CA GLU A 68 13.76 -7.38 19.80
C GLU A 68 12.71 -6.76 18.87
N ILE A 69 11.54 -7.40 18.78
CA ILE A 69 10.47 -7.00 17.85
C ILE A 69 9.96 -5.59 18.16
N GLU A 70 9.99 -5.17 19.42
CA GLU A 70 9.62 -3.83 19.90
C GLU A 70 10.56 -2.77 19.32
N THR A 71 11.84 -3.11 19.12
CA THR A 71 12.80 -2.21 18.47
C THR A 71 12.47 -2.08 16.99
N ILE A 72 12.13 -3.18 16.33
CA ILE A 72 11.68 -3.16 14.93
C ILE A 72 10.39 -2.34 14.78
N GLN A 73 9.45 -2.46 15.70
CA GLN A 73 8.23 -1.63 15.73
C GLN A 73 8.58 -0.13 15.87
N ALA A 74 9.49 0.23 16.77
CA ALA A 74 9.96 1.61 16.90
C ALA A 74 10.63 2.12 15.61
N MET A 75 11.43 1.27 14.95
CA MET A 75 12.04 1.59 13.65
C MET A 75 10.97 1.82 12.58
N ILE A 76 9.93 0.99 12.50
CA ILE A 76 8.81 1.15 11.54
C ILE A 76 8.08 2.48 11.76
N ILE A 77 7.84 2.86 13.03
CA ILE A 77 7.21 4.14 13.39
C ILE A 77 8.09 5.32 12.96
N CYS A 78 9.40 5.27 13.26
CA CYS A 78 10.36 6.31 12.88
C CYS A 78 10.48 6.44 11.36
N MET A 79 10.62 5.30 10.66
CA MET A 79 10.65 5.23 9.21
C MET A 79 9.39 5.85 8.60
N SER A 80 8.20 5.51 9.13
CA SER A 80 6.94 6.05 8.64
C SER A 80 6.87 7.57 8.76
N LEU A 81 7.30 8.14 9.89
CA LEU A 81 7.37 9.59 10.07
C LEU A 81 8.30 10.24 9.03
N CYS A 82 9.51 9.70 8.89
CA CYS A 82 10.50 10.23 7.93
C CYS A 82 10.03 10.12 6.48
N SER A 83 9.28 9.07 6.17
CA SER A 83 8.80 8.78 4.81
C SER A 83 7.83 9.83 4.31
N TRP A 84 7.03 10.45 5.17
CA TRP A 84 5.89 11.25 4.75
C TRP A 84 5.98 12.72 5.17
N GLU A 85 6.64 13.03 6.29
CA GLU A 85 6.62 14.38 6.87
C GLU A 85 7.80 15.28 6.53
N TYR A 86 9.01 14.73 6.49
CA TYR A 86 10.21 15.55 6.48
C TYR A 86 11.08 15.18 5.29
N LYS A 87 11.07 16.03 4.24
CA LYS A 87 11.91 15.87 3.04
C LYS A 87 13.36 15.50 3.38
N ASN A 88 13.96 16.20 4.33
CA ASN A 88 15.36 16.01 4.73
C ASN A 88 15.63 14.67 5.42
N LEU A 89 14.60 14.01 5.96
CA LEU A 89 14.71 12.70 6.60
C LEU A 89 14.32 11.55 5.66
N LEU A 90 13.96 11.82 4.40
CA LEU A 90 13.65 10.77 3.43
C LEU A 90 14.81 9.76 3.25
N PRO A 91 16.10 10.17 3.21
CA PRO A 91 17.21 9.22 3.18
C PRO A 91 17.24 8.30 4.42
N ASP A 92 16.96 8.85 5.60
CA ASP A 92 16.88 8.07 6.85
C ASP A 92 15.72 7.08 6.80
N ALA A 93 14.59 7.44 6.17
CA ALA A 93 13.48 6.53 5.95
C ALA A 93 13.92 5.30 5.12
N PHE A 94 14.65 5.52 4.03
CA PHE A 94 15.13 4.41 3.19
C PHE A 94 16.18 3.55 3.92
N SER A 95 17.10 4.17 4.65
CA SER A 95 18.07 3.46 5.48
C SER A 95 17.40 2.60 6.55
N LEU A 96 16.43 3.15 7.28
CA LEU A 96 15.63 2.40 8.27
C LEU A 96 14.86 1.25 7.61
N ALA A 97 14.29 1.47 6.42
CA ALA A 97 13.55 0.46 5.71
C ALA A 97 14.41 -0.76 5.37
N ASP A 98 15.64 -0.54 4.91
CA ASP A 98 16.59 -1.61 4.60
C ASP A 98 17.03 -2.36 5.87
N GLN A 99 17.30 -1.62 6.96
CA GLN A 99 17.64 -2.22 8.27
C GLN A 99 16.49 -3.04 8.86
N ILE A 100 15.25 -2.56 8.78
CA ILE A 100 14.06 -3.32 9.21
C ILE A 100 13.95 -4.63 8.43
N ALA A 101 14.06 -4.57 7.09
CA ALA A 101 13.98 -5.78 6.27
C ALA A 101 15.11 -6.77 6.60
N PHE A 102 16.32 -6.27 6.86
CA PHE A 102 17.45 -7.08 7.32
C PHE A 102 17.14 -7.76 8.66
N HIS A 103 16.71 -7.03 9.69
CA HIS A 103 16.47 -7.60 11.01
C HIS A 103 15.24 -8.53 11.06
N LEU A 104 14.22 -8.27 10.24
CA LEU A 104 13.09 -9.20 10.08
C LEU A 104 13.54 -10.57 9.53
N ARG A 105 14.44 -10.57 8.53
CA ARG A 105 15.02 -11.80 7.97
C ARG A 105 15.95 -12.48 8.95
N GLN A 106 16.92 -11.74 9.49
CA GLN A 106 17.94 -12.27 10.40
C GLN A 106 17.31 -12.85 11.67
N GLY A 107 16.28 -12.20 12.22
CA GLY A 107 15.58 -12.66 13.42
C GLY A 107 14.59 -13.80 13.18
N GLY A 108 14.45 -14.30 11.95
CA GLY A 108 13.54 -15.39 11.63
C GLY A 108 12.05 -15.00 11.70
N TYR A 109 11.74 -13.70 11.81
CA TYR A 109 10.38 -13.20 12.01
C TYR A 109 9.43 -13.45 10.82
N LEU A 110 9.98 -13.76 9.64
CA LEU A 110 9.21 -14.05 8.42
C LEU A 110 8.64 -15.48 8.36
N HIS A 111 8.94 -16.33 9.35
CA HIS A 111 8.49 -17.72 9.40
C HIS A 111 7.40 -17.92 10.45
N GLU A 112 6.68 -19.04 10.33
CA GLU A 112 5.61 -19.39 11.25
C GLU A 112 6.16 -19.73 12.65
N ASP A 113 5.42 -19.33 13.69
CA ASP A 113 5.65 -19.82 15.05
C ASP A 113 4.89 -21.11 15.33
N ASN A 114 5.58 -22.10 15.88
CA ASN A 114 5.00 -23.35 16.38
C ASN A 114 3.86 -23.05 17.36
N VAL A 115 2.60 -23.22 16.93
CA VAL A 115 1.41 -23.01 17.78
C VAL A 115 1.49 -23.93 19.00
N LEU A 116 1.47 -23.35 20.19
CA LEU A 116 1.42 -24.13 21.43
C LEU A 116 -0.04 -24.52 21.69
N ALA A 117 -0.27 -25.80 22.01
CA ALA A 117 -1.63 -26.32 22.23
C ALA A 117 -2.37 -25.62 23.39
N ASN A 118 -1.63 -25.09 24.37
CA ASN A 118 -2.14 -24.37 25.54
C ASN A 118 -1.49 -22.97 25.64
N GLU A 119 -1.59 -22.19 24.57
CA GLU A 119 -1.09 -20.80 24.53
C GLU A 119 -1.90 -19.89 25.47
N THR A 120 -1.23 -19.15 26.36
CA THR A 120 -1.87 -18.13 27.21
C THR A 120 -2.25 -16.90 26.39
N TRP A 121 -3.15 -16.05 26.90
CA TRP A 121 -3.53 -14.83 26.21
C TRP A 121 -2.34 -13.89 25.94
N GLU A 122 -1.40 -13.77 26.87
CA GLU A 122 -0.20 -12.95 26.69
C GLU A 122 0.73 -13.50 25.60
N GLN A 123 0.91 -14.83 25.55
CA GLN A 123 1.70 -15.49 24.51
C GLN A 123 1.05 -15.28 23.13
N TRP A 124 -0.28 -15.38 23.07
CA TRP A 124 -1.05 -15.11 21.87
C TRP A 124 -0.91 -13.66 21.40
N ILE A 125 -1.01 -12.68 22.32
CA ILE A 125 -0.82 -11.26 21.99
C ILE A 125 0.57 -11.05 21.40
N TYR A 126 1.61 -11.61 22.02
CA TYR A 126 2.97 -11.48 21.52
C TYR A 126 3.12 -12.05 20.10
N ARG A 127 2.57 -13.24 19.84
CA ARG A 127 2.64 -13.90 18.53
C ARG A 127 1.84 -13.19 17.44
N GLU A 128 0.61 -12.81 17.75
CA GLU A 128 -0.23 -12.04 16.83
C GLU A 128 0.39 -10.65 16.59
N GLY A 129 0.89 -9.98 17.62
CA GLY A 129 1.59 -8.69 17.51
C GLY A 129 2.81 -8.76 16.60
N ARG A 130 3.60 -9.82 16.72
CA ARG A 130 4.75 -10.08 15.84
C ARG A 130 4.33 -10.30 14.39
N ARG A 131 3.33 -11.14 14.15
CA ARG A 131 2.74 -11.37 12.81
C ARG A 131 2.24 -10.06 12.19
N ARG A 132 1.46 -9.30 12.95
CA ARG A 132 0.94 -7.99 12.53
C ARG A 132 2.08 -7.02 12.21
N THR A 133 3.18 -7.02 12.99
CA THR A 133 4.38 -6.20 12.74
C THR A 133 5.00 -6.50 11.38
N VAL A 134 5.18 -7.78 11.03
CA VAL A 134 5.73 -8.19 9.72
C VAL A 134 4.84 -7.71 8.58
N PHE A 135 3.52 -7.91 8.68
CA PHE A 135 2.59 -7.47 7.65
C PHE A 135 2.48 -5.95 7.54
N ILE A 136 2.59 -5.21 8.65
CA ILE A 136 2.67 -3.73 8.64
C ILE A 136 3.94 -3.28 7.91
N ALA A 137 5.09 -3.90 8.20
CA ALA A 137 6.33 -3.59 7.50
C ALA A 137 6.20 -3.83 5.98
N PHE A 138 5.63 -4.97 5.58
CA PHE A 138 5.35 -5.28 4.18
C PHE A 138 4.44 -4.25 3.51
N ILE A 139 3.36 -3.83 4.18
CA ILE A 139 2.45 -2.80 3.67
C ILE A 139 3.19 -1.49 3.44
N ILE A 140 3.96 -1.01 4.42
CA ILE A 140 4.63 0.28 4.32
C ILE A 140 5.77 0.24 3.29
N PHE A 141 6.50 -0.87 3.19
CA PHE A 141 7.47 -1.08 2.11
C PHE A 141 6.81 -1.07 0.73
N ASN A 142 5.64 -1.70 0.58
CA ASN A 142 4.89 -1.62 -0.67
C ASN A 142 4.40 -0.20 -0.95
N LEU A 143 4.07 0.60 0.08
CA LEU A 143 3.76 2.02 -0.12
C LEU A 143 4.98 2.81 -0.61
N HIS A 144 6.19 2.50 -0.14
CA HIS A 144 7.41 3.08 -0.72
C HIS A 144 7.58 2.69 -2.19
N THR A 145 7.34 1.43 -2.55
CA THR A 145 7.36 1.00 -3.96
C THR A 145 6.30 1.70 -4.78
N ILE A 146 5.09 1.85 -4.24
CA ILE A 146 3.98 2.52 -4.92
C ILE A 146 4.30 4.00 -5.15
N PHE A 147 4.79 4.69 -4.13
CA PHE A 147 4.94 6.14 -4.15
C PHE A 147 6.31 6.60 -4.66
N TYR A 148 7.39 6.02 -4.17
CA TYR A 148 8.76 6.42 -4.50
C TYR A 148 9.39 5.58 -5.61
N GLU A 149 8.64 4.66 -6.22
CA GLU A 149 9.12 3.79 -7.30
C GLU A 149 10.37 2.98 -6.90
N THR A 150 10.55 2.70 -5.60
CA THR A 150 11.67 1.90 -5.09
C THR A 150 11.38 0.40 -5.19
N PRO A 151 12.38 -0.47 -5.43
CA PRO A 151 12.19 -1.92 -5.40
C PRO A 151 11.55 -2.41 -4.08
N PRO A 152 10.70 -3.46 -4.11
CA PRO A 152 10.15 -4.03 -2.89
C PRO A 152 11.25 -4.55 -1.95
N ARG A 153 11.19 -4.13 -0.68
CA ARG A 153 12.15 -4.55 0.35
C ARG A 153 11.86 -5.92 0.95
N LEU A 154 10.60 -6.33 0.90
CA LEU A 154 10.14 -7.68 1.24
C LEU A 154 9.28 -8.21 0.09
N MET A 155 9.63 -9.38 -0.42
CA MET A 155 8.82 -10.10 -1.40
C MET A 155 7.69 -10.83 -0.68
N ALA A 156 6.50 -10.82 -1.26
CA ALA A 156 5.35 -11.53 -0.72
C ALA A 156 5.64 -13.02 -0.44
N ARG A 157 6.46 -13.66 -1.27
CA ARG A 157 6.87 -15.06 -1.11
C ARG A 157 7.66 -15.33 0.17
N GLU A 158 8.34 -14.33 0.74
CA GLU A 158 9.08 -14.49 1.99
C GLU A 158 8.15 -14.69 3.20
N MET A 159 6.89 -14.28 3.10
CA MET A 159 5.90 -14.35 4.18
C MET A 159 4.87 -15.48 3.97
N TRP A 160 5.09 -16.35 2.99
CA TRP A 160 4.08 -17.30 2.51
C TRP A 160 3.55 -18.23 3.59
N SER A 161 4.42 -18.65 4.51
CA SER A 161 4.09 -19.54 5.63
C SER A 161 3.44 -18.83 6.81
N ILE A 162 3.42 -17.50 6.85
CA ILE A 162 2.84 -16.76 7.97
C ILE A 162 1.33 -16.94 7.91
N THR A 163 0.74 -17.40 9.02
CA THR A 163 -0.72 -17.47 9.19
C THR A 163 -1.36 -16.10 9.04
N MET A 164 -2.58 -16.04 8.50
CA MET A 164 -3.28 -14.76 8.32
C MET A 164 -3.51 -14.05 9.67
N PRO A 165 -3.48 -12.71 9.71
CA PRO A 165 -3.78 -11.96 10.93
C PRO A 165 -5.22 -12.23 11.37
N GLN A 166 -5.42 -12.42 12.67
CA GLN A 166 -6.73 -12.72 13.24
C GLN A 166 -7.68 -11.51 13.12
N HIS A 167 -8.97 -11.77 13.31
CA HIS A 167 -10.02 -10.75 13.29
C HIS A 167 -9.78 -9.63 14.33
N GLU A 168 -10.24 -8.42 14.01
CA GLU A 168 -9.95 -7.24 14.83
C GLU A 168 -10.63 -7.32 16.21
N ASN A 169 -11.82 -7.91 16.30
CA ASN A 169 -12.49 -8.14 17.58
C ASN A 169 -11.63 -8.98 18.55
N VAL A 170 -10.91 -10.00 18.05
CA VAL A 170 -10.00 -10.83 18.86
C VAL A 170 -8.76 -10.03 19.28
N TRP A 171 -8.19 -9.22 18.38
CA TRP A 171 -7.02 -8.39 18.66
C TRP A 171 -7.29 -7.30 19.69
N TRP A 172 -8.48 -6.70 19.64
CA TRP A 172 -8.88 -5.61 20.53
C TRP A 172 -9.56 -6.07 21.83
N ALA A 173 -9.66 -7.39 22.06
CA ALA A 173 -10.12 -7.91 23.33
C ALA A 173 -9.30 -7.29 24.48
N SER A 174 -9.98 -6.75 25.49
CA SER A 174 -9.34 -6.03 26.59
C SER A 174 -9.00 -6.93 27.77
N THR A 175 -9.51 -8.16 27.77
CA THR A 175 -9.27 -9.16 28.82
C THR A 175 -9.14 -10.57 28.23
N GLU A 176 -8.41 -11.45 28.93
CA GLU A 176 -8.26 -12.87 28.57
C GLU A 176 -9.62 -13.56 28.42
N ARG A 177 -10.55 -13.29 29.35
CA ARG A 177 -11.91 -13.86 29.32
C ARG A 177 -12.68 -13.46 28.05
N GLU A 178 -12.56 -12.21 27.63
CA GLU A 178 -13.18 -11.71 26.40
C GLU A 178 -12.56 -12.39 25.16
N TRP A 179 -11.23 -12.48 25.13
CA TRP A 179 -10.50 -13.16 24.07
C TRP A 179 -10.90 -14.63 23.92
N GLU A 180 -10.99 -15.39 25.02
CA GLU A 180 -11.46 -16.77 25.01
C GLU A 180 -12.90 -16.90 24.50
N GLU A 181 -13.79 -16.02 24.97
CA GLU A 181 -15.20 -16.04 24.58
C GLU A 181 -15.38 -15.80 23.07
N ILE A 182 -14.64 -14.85 22.50
CA ILE A 182 -14.67 -14.60 21.04
C ILE A 182 -14.14 -15.83 20.30
N ARG A 183 -12.99 -16.39 20.71
CA ARG A 183 -12.40 -17.58 20.08
C ARG A 183 -13.27 -18.85 20.17
N ARG A 184 -14.10 -18.98 21.20
CA ARG A 184 -15.10 -20.07 21.29
C ARG A 184 -16.23 -19.91 20.29
N ARG A 185 -16.64 -18.68 19.99
CA ARG A 185 -17.72 -18.36 19.05
C ARG A 185 -17.26 -18.41 17.60
N GLU A 186 -16.03 -17.96 17.36
CA GLU A 186 -15.45 -17.80 16.03
C GLU A 186 -14.13 -18.58 15.96
N PRO A 187 -14.07 -19.68 15.20
CA PRO A 187 -12.84 -20.44 15.03
C PRO A 187 -11.69 -19.55 14.51
N PRO A 188 -10.47 -19.67 15.07
CA PRO A 188 -9.31 -18.91 14.60
C PRO A 188 -9.00 -19.16 13.12
N LEU A 189 -8.48 -18.14 12.45
CA LEU A 189 -7.98 -18.27 11.09
C LEU A 189 -6.70 -19.12 11.10
N SER A 190 -6.72 -20.23 10.37
CA SER A 190 -5.60 -21.19 10.26
C SER A 190 -4.90 -21.15 8.90
N SER A 191 -5.48 -20.49 7.90
CA SER A 191 -4.89 -20.38 6.58
C SER A 191 -3.61 -19.53 6.61
N THR A 192 -2.61 -19.95 5.84
CA THR A 192 -1.42 -19.14 5.61
C THR A 192 -1.71 -18.04 4.60
N PHE A 193 -0.89 -17.00 4.61
CA PHE A 193 -0.92 -15.94 3.61
C PHE A 193 -0.78 -16.50 2.18
N GLY A 194 0.07 -17.50 2.03
CA GLY A 194 0.23 -18.22 0.78
C GLY A 194 -1.02 -18.96 0.32
N ASP A 195 -1.69 -19.67 1.22
CA ASP A 195 -2.93 -20.38 0.91
C ASP A 195 -4.01 -19.42 0.41
N TYR A 196 -4.16 -18.28 1.10
CA TYR A 196 -5.13 -17.26 0.74
C TYR A 196 -4.80 -16.62 -0.62
N TYR A 197 -3.53 -16.31 -0.88
CA TYR A 197 -3.11 -15.77 -2.18
C TYR A 197 -3.35 -16.76 -3.33
N LEU A 198 -3.09 -18.06 -3.11
CA LEU A 198 -3.38 -19.10 -4.10
C LEU A 198 -4.89 -19.22 -4.36
N GLU A 199 -5.74 -19.03 -3.36
CA GLU A 199 -7.19 -19.01 -3.57
C GLU A 199 -7.65 -17.85 -4.45
N LEU A 200 -7.01 -16.69 -4.34
CA LEU A 200 -7.28 -15.56 -5.21
C LEU A 200 -6.83 -15.82 -6.64
N THR A 201 -5.64 -16.41 -6.84
CA THR A 201 -5.00 -16.50 -8.15
C THR A 201 -5.27 -17.78 -8.93
N VAL A 202 -5.50 -18.91 -8.25
CA VAL A 202 -5.70 -20.22 -8.88
C VAL A 202 -7.19 -20.55 -8.98
N PRO A 203 -7.72 -20.90 -10.17
CA PRO A 203 -9.09 -21.42 -10.29
C PRO A 203 -9.22 -22.79 -9.61
N LYS A 204 -9.92 -22.84 -8.46
CA LYS A 204 -10.35 -24.10 -7.84
C LYS A 204 -11.85 -24.27 -8.05
N ALA A 205 -12.27 -25.46 -8.52
CA ALA A 205 -13.66 -25.80 -8.80
C ALA A 205 -14.54 -25.82 -7.54
N SER A 206 -13.95 -26.11 -6.38
CA SER A 206 -14.56 -25.99 -5.06
C SER A 206 -13.76 -25.00 -4.24
N ARG A 207 -14.23 -23.75 -4.17
CA ARG A 207 -13.81 -22.84 -3.09
C ARG A 207 -14.29 -23.45 -1.80
N ASN A 208 -13.41 -23.60 -0.81
CA ASN A 208 -13.89 -23.93 0.52
C ASN A 208 -14.53 -22.63 1.08
N PRO A 209 -15.86 -22.57 1.26
CA PRO A 209 -16.54 -21.38 1.81
C PRO A 209 -16.08 -21.01 3.23
N GLU A 210 -15.28 -21.86 3.88
CA GLU A 210 -14.65 -21.62 5.18
C GLU A 210 -13.39 -20.75 5.11
N HIS A 211 -12.83 -20.46 3.92
CA HIS A 211 -11.66 -19.58 3.80
C HIS A 211 -12.07 -18.11 3.98
N ARG A 212 -12.21 -17.74 5.25
CA ARG A 212 -12.45 -16.37 5.69
C ARG A 212 -11.11 -15.64 5.79
N THR A 213 -11.15 -14.32 5.61
CA THR A 213 -10.03 -13.43 5.93
C THR A 213 -10.53 -12.37 6.91
N SER A 214 -9.63 -11.83 7.72
CA SER A 214 -9.87 -10.59 8.47
C SER A 214 -9.78 -9.37 7.55
N ALA A 215 -10.28 -8.22 8.01
CA ALA A 215 -10.09 -6.93 7.34
C ALA A 215 -8.60 -6.63 7.12
N PHE A 216 -7.75 -6.93 8.11
CA PHE A 216 -6.30 -6.77 7.97
C PHE A 216 -5.73 -7.73 6.91
N GLY A 217 -6.15 -8.99 6.92
CA GLY A 217 -5.75 -9.96 5.91
C GLY A 217 -6.14 -9.54 4.49
N GLY A 218 -7.31 -8.92 4.33
CA GLY A 218 -7.75 -8.33 3.06
C GLY A 218 -6.81 -7.23 2.57
N LEU A 219 -6.40 -6.32 3.46
CA LEU A 219 -5.43 -5.25 3.18
C LEU A 219 -4.07 -5.83 2.74
N VAL A 220 -3.51 -6.79 3.49
CA VAL A 220 -2.24 -7.43 3.15
C VAL A 220 -2.30 -8.09 1.77
N SER A 221 -3.40 -8.76 1.48
CA SER A 221 -3.58 -9.52 0.24
C SER A 221 -3.68 -8.62 -1.00
N VAL A 222 -4.33 -7.46 -0.89
CA VAL A 222 -4.38 -6.53 -2.01
C VAL A 222 -3.05 -5.83 -2.24
N HIS A 223 -2.28 -5.52 -1.18
CA HIS A 223 -0.88 -5.07 -1.32
C HIS A 223 -0.01 -6.10 -2.04
N CYS A 224 -0.21 -7.39 -1.76
CA CYS A 224 0.43 -8.47 -2.50
C CYS A 224 0.09 -8.43 -3.99
N LEU A 225 -1.19 -8.33 -4.34
CA LEU A 225 -1.60 -8.23 -5.75
C LEU A 225 -0.96 -7.04 -6.45
N VAL A 226 -0.91 -5.87 -5.81
CA VAL A 226 -0.23 -4.67 -6.35
C VAL A 226 1.26 -4.93 -6.58
N GLN A 227 1.95 -5.53 -5.60
CA GLN A 227 3.37 -5.87 -5.72
C GLN A 227 3.60 -6.83 -6.90
N GLN A 228 2.76 -7.86 -7.05
CA GLN A 228 2.91 -8.86 -8.11
C GLN A 228 2.60 -8.27 -9.50
N ILE A 229 1.60 -7.38 -9.62
CA ILE A 229 1.34 -6.63 -10.85
C ILE A 229 2.56 -5.77 -11.22
N HIS A 230 3.12 -5.05 -10.26
CA HIS A 230 4.30 -4.21 -10.48
C HIS A 230 5.52 -5.03 -10.92
N LEU A 231 5.89 -6.08 -10.18
CA LEU A 231 7.04 -6.93 -10.52
C LEU A 231 6.88 -7.62 -11.88
N THR A 232 5.67 -8.08 -12.20
CA THR A 232 5.40 -8.69 -13.52
C THR A 232 5.61 -7.67 -14.63
N ARG A 233 5.16 -6.43 -14.42
CA ARG A 233 5.37 -5.35 -15.38
C ARG A 233 6.84 -5.01 -15.56
N GLU A 234 7.57 -4.77 -14.47
CA GLU A 234 9.02 -4.47 -14.55
C GLU A 234 9.77 -5.58 -15.30
N THR A 235 9.42 -6.84 -15.06
CA THR A 235 10.01 -7.99 -15.78
C THR A 235 9.73 -7.93 -17.29
N LEU A 236 8.50 -7.58 -17.70
CA LEU A 236 8.16 -7.44 -19.12
C LEU A 236 8.90 -6.27 -19.77
N LEU A 237 8.99 -5.12 -19.09
CA LEU A 237 9.71 -3.94 -19.59
C LEU A 237 11.20 -4.23 -19.85
N HIS A 238 11.83 -5.03 -18.98
CA HIS A 238 13.23 -5.42 -19.15
C HIS A 238 13.47 -6.41 -20.30
N ILE A 239 12.50 -7.27 -20.60
CA ILE A 239 12.65 -8.32 -21.64
C ILE A 239 12.31 -7.75 -23.03
N ASP A 240 11.29 -6.89 -23.13
CA ASP A 240 10.76 -6.37 -24.40
C ASP A 240 11.37 -5.02 -24.80
N ALA A 241 12.63 -4.77 -24.42
CA ALA A 241 13.36 -3.48 -24.52
C ALA A 241 13.49 -2.84 -25.92
N TYR A 242 12.97 -3.47 -26.97
CA TYR A 242 12.92 -2.94 -28.34
C TYR A 242 11.60 -2.24 -28.68
N GLY A 243 10.58 -2.33 -27.82
CA GLY A 243 9.33 -1.58 -27.95
C GLY A 243 9.35 -0.25 -27.20
N ASP A 244 8.43 0.66 -27.54
CA ASP A 244 8.10 1.81 -26.71
C ASP A 244 7.74 1.31 -25.30
N ILE A 245 8.64 1.53 -24.34
CA ILE A 245 8.63 0.95 -22.98
C ILE A 245 7.28 1.22 -22.29
N ASP A 246 6.62 2.33 -22.63
CA ASP A 246 5.35 2.73 -22.03
C ASP A 246 4.12 1.98 -22.61
N LYS A 247 4.32 1.11 -23.62
CA LYS A 247 3.24 0.49 -24.39
C LYS A 247 3.16 -1.02 -24.32
N VAL A 248 4.05 -1.72 -23.62
CA VAL A 248 3.99 -3.20 -23.56
C VAL A 248 2.80 -3.63 -22.69
N PRO A 249 1.67 -4.10 -23.26
CA PRO A 249 0.55 -4.52 -22.46
C PRO A 249 0.85 -5.88 -21.83
N PHE A 250 0.21 -6.19 -20.71
CA PHE A 250 0.19 -7.59 -20.25
C PHE A 250 -0.39 -8.49 -21.34
N SER A 251 0.19 -9.69 -21.48
CA SER A 251 -0.42 -10.76 -22.27
C SER A 251 -1.82 -11.06 -21.72
N GLU A 252 -2.72 -11.49 -22.60
CA GLU A 252 -4.13 -11.70 -22.25
C GLU A 252 -4.30 -12.67 -21.07
N ASP A 253 -3.50 -13.74 -21.02
CA ASP A 253 -3.53 -14.71 -19.92
C ASP A 253 -3.09 -14.09 -18.58
N VAL A 254 -1.99 -13.32 -18.58
CA VAL A 254 -1.49 -12.64 -17.38
C VAL A 254 -2.50 -11.60 -16.89
N TYR A 255 -3.02 -10.77 -17.80
CA TYR A 255 -4.05 -9.79 -17.49
C TYR A 255 -5.30 -10.47 -16.87
N MET A 256 -5.80 -11.54 -17.49
CA MET A 256 -6.98 -12.25 -17.00
C MET A 256 -6.74 -13.00 -15.68
N LYS A 257 -5.52 -13.42 -15.38
CA LYS A 257 -5.16 -13.96 -14.05
C LYS A 257 -5.30 -12.90 -12.96
N PHE A 258 -4.67 -11.74 -13.12
CA PHE A 258 -4.78 -10.65 -12.14
C PHE A 258 -6.19 -10.07 -12.04
N ARG A 259 -6.87 -9.88 -13.18
CA ARG A 259 -8.27 -9.41 -13.21
C ARG A 259 -9.18 -10.34 -12.40
N ARG A 260 -9.07 -11.67 -12.61
CA ARG A 260 -9.84 -12.66 -11.84
C ARG A 260 -9.49 -12.62 -10.36
N ALA A 261 -8.21 -12.47 -10.00
CA ALA A 261 -7.79 -12.35 -8.62
C ALA A 261 -8.39 -11.11 -7.93
N LEU A 262 -8.43 -9.97 -8.62
CA LEU A 262 -9.07 -8.74 -8.11
C LEU A 262 -10.59 -8.91 -7.95
N CYS A 263 -11.30 -9.49 -8.93
CA CYS A 263 -12.73 -9.76 -8.79
C CYS A 263 -13.03 -10.73 -7.64
N ARG A 264 -12.13 -11.70 -7.40
CA ARG A 264 -12.24 -12.65 -6.30
C ARG A 264 -11.99 -12.01 -4.94
N TRP A 265 -11.03 -11.09 -4.88
CA TRP A 265 -10.74 -10.30 -3.69
C TRP A 265 -11.97 -9.44 -3.33
N ASP A 266 -12.55 -8.74 -4.30
CA ASP A 266 -13.77 -7.93 -4.11
C ASP A 266 -14.95 -8.79 -3.63
N GLY A 267 -15.15 -9.94 -4.25
CA GLY A 267 -16.19 -10.89 -3.82
C GLY A 267 -15.95 -11.50 -2.44
N SER A 268 -14.69 -11.61 -1.97
CA SER A 268 -14.37 -12.02 -0.58
C SER A 268 -14.60 -10.85 0.38
N TRP A 269 -14.20 -9.65 -0.02
CA TRP A 269 -14.36 -8.40 0.70
C TRP A 269 -15.82 -8.11 1.06
N SER A 270 -16.74 -8.18 0.09
CA SER A 270 -18.16 -7.89 0.32
C SER A 270 -18.86 -8.90 1.25
N ARG A 271 -18.28 -10.10 1.44
CA ARG A 271 -18.85 -11.15 2.28
C ARG A 271 -18.38 -11.11 3.73
N ASN A 272 -17.29 -10.39 4.03
CA ASN A 272 -16.75 -10.33 5.39
C ASN A 272 -17.56 -9.36 6.26
N ARG A 273 -18.04 -9.85 7.42
CA ARG A 273 -18.92 -9.10 8.33
C ARG A 273 -18.21 -7.90 8.97
N GLU A 274 -16.90 -7.97 9.20
CA GLU A 274 -16.11 -6.84 9.73
C GLU A 274 -16.19 -5.59 8.84
N ASN A 275 -16.44 -5.78 7.55
CA ASN A 275 -16.46 -4.72 6.54
C ASN A 275 -17.82 -4.02 6.41
N THR A 276 -18.85 -4.55 7.09
CA THR A 276 -20.19 -3.95 7.13
C THR A 276 -20.35 -2.89 8.22
N ALA A 277 -19.32 -2.69 9.05
CA ALA A 277 -19.30 -1.62 10.04
C ALA A 277 -19.25 -0.25 9.35
N GLN A 278 -19.97 0.73 9.90
CA GLN A 278 -20.01 2.09 9.35
C GLN A 278 -18.60 2.71 9.27
N PRO A 279 -18.32 3.60 8.29
CA PRO A 279 -17.00 4.22 8.09
C PRO A 279 -16.43 4.97 9.31
N ILE A 280 -17.27 5.29 10.29
CA ILE A 280 -16.96 6.06 11.50
C ILE A 280 -16.62 5.14 12.69
N ALA A 281 -16.82 3.83 12.57
CA ALA A 281 -16.46 2.89 13.63
C ALA A 281 -14.93 2.81 13.78
N TYR A 282 -14.44 2.75 15.03
CA TYR A 282 -13.01 2.67 15.39
C TYR A 282 -12.22 1.55 14.69
N MET A 283 -12.89 0.57 14.06
CA MET A 283 -12.30 -0.58 13.34
C MET A 283 -12.37 -0.47 11.80
N ALA A 284 -13.06 0.54 11.26
CA ALA A 284 -13.22 0.79 9.83
C ALA A 284 -11.94 1.18 9.03
N PRO A 285 -10.81 1.65 9.61
CA PRO A 285 -9.68 2.14 8.81
C PRO A 285 -9.01 1.07 7.93
N LEU A 286 -8.92 -0.18 8.40
CA LEU A 286 -8.21 -1.23 7.67
C LEU A 286 -8.93 -1.60 6.38
N GLY A 287 -10.25 -1.71 6.45
CA GLY A 287 -11.05 -2.00 5.28
C GLY A 287 -11.12 -0.87 4.28
N PHE A 288 -11.24 0.35 4.80
CA PHE A 288 -11.18 1.53 3.97
C PHE A 288 -9.83 1.62 3.23
N ASN A 289 -8.71 1.43 3.94
CA ASN A 289 -7.37 1.31 3.35
C ASN A 289 -7.30 0.22 2.27
N ALA A 290 -7.89 -0.95 2.52
CA ALA A 290 -7.85 -2.06 1.58
C ALA A 290 -8.55 -1.70 0.26
N THR A 291 -9.70 -1.02 0.32
CA THR A 291 -10.38 -0.53 -0.89
C THR A 291 -9.61 0.56 -1.63
N ALA A 292 -8.82 1.39 -0.94
CA ALA A 292 -7.95 2.37 -1.57
C ALA A 292 -6.83 1.69 -2.38
N VAL A 293 -6.17 0.69 -1.81
CA VAL A 293 -5.12 -0.09 -2.50
C VAL A 293 -5.71 -0.93 -3.64
N PHE A 294 -6.93 -1.43 -3.49
CA PHE A 294 -7.64 -2.13 -4.56
C PHE A 294 -7.82 -1.27 -5.81
N ARG A 295 -8.08 0.03 -5.65
CA ARG A 295 -8.18 0.98 -6.78
C ARG A 295 -6.82 1.16 -7.45
N ILE A 296 -5.74 1.30 -6.67
CA ILE A 296 -4.37 1.31 -7.18
C ILE A 296 -4.10 0.04 -8.00
N ALA A 297 -4.54 -1.13 -7.52
CA ALA A 297 -4.34 -2.40 -8.23
C ALA A 297 -5.04 -2.42 -9.60
N TRP A 298 -6.27 -1.90 -9.71
CA TRP A 298 -6.96 -1.79 -11.00
C TRP A 298 -6.27 -0.82 -11.95
N ILE A 299 -5.90 0.36 -11.47
CA ILE A 299 -5.18 1.35 -12.30
C ILE A 299 -3.89 0.73 -12.80
N ARG A 300 -3.08 0.16 -11.90
CA ARG A 300 -1.80 -0.46 -12.24
C ARG A 300 -1.95 -1.73 -13.06
N LEU A 301 -3.05 -2.47 -12.98
CA LEU A 301 -3.28 -3.59 -13.89
C LEU A 301 -3.52 -3.11 -15.32
N SER A 302 -4.29 -2.03 -15.47
CA SER A 302 -4.78 -1.54 -16.75
C SER A 302 -3.84 -0.55 -17.44
N PHE A 303 -3.02 0.18 -16.69
CA PHE A 303 -2.17 1.24 -17.21
C PHE A 303 -0.86 1.38 -16.41
N ASN A 304 0.23 1.74 -17.08
CA ASN A 304 1.49 2.05 -16.43
C ASN A 304 1.71 3.56 -16.33
N MET A 305 1.42 4.12 -15.16
CA MET A 305 1.68 5.53 -14.86
C MET A 305 2.95 5.70 -14.01
N ALA A 306 3.71 4.63 -13.76
CA ALA A 306 4.83 4.62 -12.81
C ALA A 306 6.16 5.03 -13.45
N VAL A 307 6.16 5.49 -14.70
CA VAL A 307 7.38 5.99 -15.34
C VAL A 307 7.40 7.50 -15.13
N CYS A 308 8.34 7.96 -14.30
CA CYS A 308 8.74 9.36 -14.13
C CYS A 308 7.86 10.23 -13.21
N ARG A 309 7.47 9.80 -12.00
CA ARG A 309 6.75 10.71 -11.07
C ARG A 309 7.66 11.60 -10.22
N ASN A 310 8.92 11.21 -10.01
CA ASN A 310 9.94 11.98 -9.28
C ASN A 310 9.50 12.44 -7.86
N PHE A 311 8.61 11.73 -7.18
CA PHE A 311 8.09 12.14 -5.86
C PHE A 311 9.17 12.23 -4.78
N SER A 312 10.28 11.52 -4.91
CA SER A 312 11.44 11.65 -4.01
C SER A 312 12.09 13.03 -4.05
N THR A 313 11.90 13.81 -5.13
CA THR A 313 12.45 15.17 -5.24
C THR A 313 11.81 16.14 -4.26
N ARG A 314 10.55 15.87 -3.85
CA ARG A 314 9.72 16.78 -3.05
C ARG A 314 9.78 18.22 -3.60
N ASP A 315 9.67 18.34 -4.92
CA ASP A 315 9.64 19.60 -5.65
C ASP A 315 8.36 19.63 -6.52
N PRO A 316 7.40 20.52 -6.22
CA PRO A 316 6.15 20.56 -6.95
C PRO A 316 6.31 20.80 -8.45
N ALA A 317 7.31 21.59 -8.87
CA ALA A 317 7.51 21.94 -10.27
C ALA A 317 8.05 20.75 -11.08
N ILE A 318 9.01 20.01 -10.51
CA ILE A 318 9.54 18.79 -11.14
C ILE A 318 8.42 17.74 -11.25
N ILE A 319 7.61 17.59 -10.20
CA ILE A 319 6.50 16.63 -10.17
C ILE A 319 5.39 17.04 -11.15
N ALA A 320 5.05 18.32 -11.26
CA ALA A 320 4.06 18.81 -12.22
C ALA A 320 4.51 18.60 -13.67
N ALA A 321 5.79 18.84 -13.96
CA ALA A 321 6.37 18.56 -15.28
C ALA A 321 6.31 17.06 -15.62
N ALA A 322 6.57 16.20 -14.63
CA ALA A 322 6.40 14.76 -14.72
C ALA A 322 4.94 14.36 -15.04
N PHE A 323 3.95 14.96 -14.38
CA PHE A 323 2.53 14.75 -14.70
C PHE A 323 2.20 15.18 -16.12
N ALA A 324 2.71 16.33 -16.57
CA ALA A 324 2.49 16.81 -17.94
C ALA A 324 3.07 15.83 -18.98
N GLN A 325 4.27 15.31 -18.74
CA GLN A 325 4.95 14.36 -19.64
C GLN A 325 4.42 12.93 -19.56
N SER A 326 3.64 12.59 -18.52
CA SER A 326 3.09 11.25 -18.35
C SER A 326 2.21 10.85 -19.56
N PRO A 327 2.34 9.61 -20.06
CA PRO A 327 1.59 9.17 -21.23
C PRO A 327 0.09 9.15 -20.94
N MET A 328 -0.70 9.39 -21.99
CA MET A 328 -2.14 9.21 -21.92
C MET A 328 -2.49 7.73 -22.19
N PRO A 329 -3.30 7.07 -21.35
CA PRO A 329 -3.70 5.67 -21.55
C PRO A 329 -4.34 5.45 -22.93
N GLU A 330 -3.98 4.34 -23.59
CA GLU A 330 -4.67 3.90 -24.81
C GLU A 330 -6.09 3.44 -24.46
N ARG A 331 -7.09 4.00 -25.14
CA ARG A 331 -8.50 3.66 -24.91
C ARG A 331 -8.74 2.18 -25.23
N SER A 332 -9.29 1.47 -24.25
CA SER A 332 -9.52 0.03 -24.33
C SER A 332 -10.54 -0.40 -23.26
N PRO A 333 -11.35 -1.43 -23.52
CA PRO A 333 -12.20 -2.04 -22.49
C PRO A 333 -11.47 -2.50 -21.23
N ARG A 334 -10.14 -2.72 -21.30
CA ARG A 334 -9.30 -3.04 -20.14
C ARG A 334 -9.23 -1.89 -19.12
N LEU A 335 -9.52 -0.65 -19.51
CA LEU A 335 -9.52 0.52 -18.62
C LEU A 335 -10.83 0.69 -17.83
N TYR A 336 -11.95 0.11 -18.28
CA TYR A 336 -13.29 0.45 -17.77
C TYR A 336 -13.42 0.22 -16.26
N SER A 337 -12.86 -0.87 -15.74
CA SER A 337 -12.86 -1.13 -14.29
C SER A 337 -12.01 -0.10 -13.52
N ALA A 338 -10.85 0.30 -14.03
CA ALA A 338 -10.01 1.32 -13.40
C ALA A 338 -10.69 2.70 -13.41
N VAL A 339 -11.37 3.07 -14.50
CA VAL A 339 -12.14 4.32 -14.62
C VAL A 339 -13.27 4.33 -13.61
N LEU A 340 -14.07 3.26 -13.55
CA LEU A 340 -15.20 3.18 -12.62
C LEU A 340 -14.75 3.21 -11.15
N GLN A 341 -13.68 2.48 -10.81
CA GLN A 341 -13.11 2.47 -9.46
C GLN A 341 -12.55 3.83 -9.05
N SER A 342 -11.92 4.55 -9.99
CA SER A 342 -11.42 5.90 -9.75
C SER A 342 -12.55 6.91 -9.59
N ALA A 343 -13.60 6.83 -10.42
CA ALA A 343 -14.78 7.67 -10.30
C ALA A 343 -15.50 7.44 -8.96
N HIS A 344 -15.61 6.18 -8.53
CA HIS A 344 -16.17 5.85 -7.22
C HIS A 344 -15.34 6.46 -6.07
N ALA A 345 -14.00 6.43 -6.15
CA ALA A 345 -13.14 7.05 -5.15
C ALA A 345 -13.45 8.53 -4.94
N LEU A 346 -13.60 9.27 -6.04
CA LEU A 346 -13.92 10.71 -6.03
C LEU A 346 -15.37 10.98 -5.63
N SER A 347 -16.30 10.05 -5.86
CA SER A 347 -17.71 10.22 -5.47
C SER A 347 -17.93 10.22 -3.96
N ILE A 348 -17.09 9.52 -3.19
CA ILE A 348 -17.19 9.42 -1.72
C ILE A 348 -17.08 10.81 -1.06
N PRO A 349 -16.00 11.58 -1.26
CA PRO A 349 -15.86 12.92 -0.66
C PRO A 349 -16.89 13.91 -1.21
N VAL A 350 -17.32 13.78 -2.47
CA VAL A 350 -18.39 14.63 -3.04
C VAL A 350 -19.70 14.44 -2.27
N ARG A 351 -20.12 13.19 -2.05
CA ARG A 351 -21.35 12.86 -1.30
C ARG A 351 -21.28 13.22 0.18
N ILE A 352 -20.10 13.10 0.79
CA ILE A 352 -19.86 13.53 2.18
C ILE A 352 -19.88 15.07 2.28
N GLY A 353 -19.54 15.77 1.21
CA GLY A 353 -19.30 17.20 1.15
C GLY A 353 -17.82 17.50 1.20
N ILE A 354 -17.28 18.08 0.12
CA ILE A 354 -15.83 18.26 -0.10
C ILE A 354 -15.17 19.04 1.02
N ARG A 355 -15.78 20.17 1.44
CA ARG A 355 -15.26 21.00 2.54
C ARG A 355 -15.25 20.25 3.88
N TYR A 356 -16.29 19.46 4.15
CA TYR A 356 -16.35 18.65 5.36
C TYR A 356 -15.28 17.55 5.33
N ALA A 357 -15.15 16.85 4.20
CA ALA A 357 -14.13 15.83 4.00
C ALA A 357 -12.72 16.40 4.20
N SER A 358 -12.38 17.54 3.57
CA SER A 358 -11.06 18.18 3.71
C SER A 358 -10.69 18.49 5.16
N LYS A 359 -11.68 18.89 5.98
CA LYS A 359 -11.50 19.22 7.41
C LYS A 359 -11.43 18.01 8.33
N THR A 360 -12.00 16.89 7.93
CA THR A 360 -12.17 15.69 8.78
C THR A 360 -11.30 14.51 8.33
N GLN A 361 -10.51 14.67 7.27
CA GLN A 361 -9.57 13.68 6.75
C GLN A 361 -8.65 13.12 7.84
N ILE A 362 -8.16 13.94 8.77
CA ILE A 362 -7.29 13.49 9.86
C ILE A 362 -7.90 12.42 10.77
N LEU A 363 -9.23 12.38 10.85
CA LEU A 363 -9.94 11.46 11.74
C LEU A 363 -10.15 10.07 11.11
N SER A 364 -10.00 9.94 9.79
CA SER A 364 -10.43 8.72 9.09
C SER A 364 -9.55 8.30 7.91
N TRP A 365 -8.71 9.19 7.36
CA TRP A 365 -7.93 8.96 6.14
C TRP A 365 -6.45 8.77 6.50
N SER A 366 -5.87 7.71 5.96
CA SER A 366 -4.43 7.43 6.04
C SER A 366 -3.70 7.93 4.79
N ILE A 367 -2.37 7.93 4.84
CA ILE A 367 -1.51 8.18 3.67
C ILE A 367 -1.89 7.33 2.43
N ILE A 368 -2.38 6.10 2.65
CA ILE A 368 -2.81 5.19 1.59
C ILE A 368 -3.94 5.81 0.77
N HIS A 369 -4.88 6.51 1.42
CA HIS A 369 -5.99 7.18 0.74
C HIS A 369 -5.53 8.37 -0.07
N SER A 370 -4.58 9.15 0.45
CA SER A 370 -3.99 10.27 -0.28
C SER A 370 -3.29 9.79 -1.55
N ILE A 371 -2.47 8.74 -1.45
CA ILE A 371 -1.78 8.13 -2.60
C ILE A 371 -2.79 7.56 -3.61
N ALA A 372 -3.79 6.80 -3.14
CA ALA A 372 -4.78 6.20 -4.03
C ALA A 372 -5.63 7.25 -4.76
N ASN A 373 -6.08 8.30 -4.07
CA ASN A 373 -6.86 9.36 -4.70
C ASN A 373 -6.02 10.18 -5.68
N LEU A 374 -4.73 10.39 -5.40
CA LEU A 374 -3.80 11.03 -6.33
C LEU A 374 -3.69 10.20 -7.62
N GLU A 375 -3.45 8.89 -7.50
CA GLU A 375 -3.40 8.00 -8.68
C GLU A 375 -4.73 7.97 -9.44
N CYS A 376 -5.87 7.92 -8.74
CA CYS A 376 -7.19 7.97 -9.36
C CYS A 376 -7.42 9.27 -10.13
N ALA A 377 -7.09 10.43 -9.55
CA ALA A 377 -7.30 11.73 -10.17
C ALA A 377 -6.42 11.90 -11.42
N LEU A 378 -5.13 11.57 -11.32
CA LEU A 378 -4.20 11.62 -12.44
C LEU A 378 -4.60 10.65 -13.56
N PHE A 379 -5.00 9.43 -13.20
CA PHE A 379 -5.43 8.41 -14.18
C PHE A 379 -6.65 8.88 -14.95
N LEU A 380 -7.68 9.35 -14.24
CA LEU A 380 -8.90 9.85 -14.85
C LEU A 380 -8.62 11.07 -15.73
N SER A 381 -7.83 12.02 -15.25
CA SER A 381 -7.47 13.21 -16.03
C SER A 381 -6.80 12.83 -17.34
N LYS A 382 -5.76 11.99 -17.31
CA LYS A 382 -5.05 11.51 -18.52
C LYS A 382 -5.92 10.69 -19.46
N TRP A 383 -6.81 9.85 -18.94
CA TRP A 383 -7.76 9.10 -19.76
C TRP A 383 -8.78 10.03 -20.44
N LEU A 384 -9.27 11.05 -19.72
CA LEU A 384 -10.19 12.05 -20.26
C LEU A 384 -9.50 12.97 -21.28
N GLU A 385 -8.24 13.34 -21.09
CA GLU A 385 -7.46 14.07 -22.10
C GLU A 385 -7.39 13.27 -23.41
N ARG A 386 -7.11 11.96 -23.34
CA ARG A 386 -7.17 11.09 -24.52
C ARG A 386 -8.55 11.05 -25.16
N ALA A 387 -9.59 10.87 -24.35
CA ALA A 387 -10.97 10.82 -24.80
C ALA A 387 -11.42 12.14 -25.43
N SER A 388 -10.89 13.27 -24.99
CA SER A 388 -11.15 14.60 -25.56
C SER A 388 -10.55 14.74 -26.96
N LEU A 389 -9.30 14.30 -27.15
CA LEU A 389 -8.63 14.32 -28.46
C LEU A 389 -9.30 13.41 -29.49
N GLU A 390 -9.93 12.33 -29.03
CA GLU A 390 -10.54 11.30 -29.86
C GLU A 390 -12.08 11.25 -29.68
N SER A 391 -12.72 12.39 -29.39
CA SER A 391 -14.15 12.47 -29.01
C SER A 391 -15.11 11.86 -30.05
N GLU A 392 -14.74 11.94 -31.34
CA GLU A 392 -15.53 11.39 -32.45
C GLU A 392 -15.56 9.85 -32.48
N LEU A 393 -14.59 9.20 -31.82
CA LEU A 393 -14.38 7.74 -31.83
C LEU A 393 -14.70 7.09 -30.48
N LEU A 394 -15.49 7.76 -29.63
CA LEU A 394 -15.87 7.23 -28.32
C LEU A 394 -16.83 6.05 -28.44
N GLU A 395 -16.49 4.96 -27.77
CA GLU A 395 -17.36 3.79 -27.62
C GLU A 395 -18.57 4.11 -26.72
N ALA A 396 -19.64 3.31 -26.81
CA ALA A 396 -20.86 3.53 -26.05
C ALA A 396 -20.60 3.47 -24.53
N GLU A 397 -19.78 2.51 -24.09
CA GLU A 397 -19.37 2.32 -22.70
C GLU A 397 -18.55 3.52 -22.19
N GLU A 398 -17.66 4.07 -23.00
CA GLU A 398 -16.86 5.25 -22.65
C GLU A 398 -17.74 6.48 -22.44
N LYS A 399 -18.74 6.69 -23.32
CA LYS A 399 -19.73 7.77 -23.16
C LYS A 399 -20.50 7.62 -21.84
N VAL A 400 -20.84 6.40 -21.44
CA VAL A 400 -21.48 6.14 -20.14
C VAL A 400 -20.55 6.50 -18.98
N LEU A 401 -19.28 6.08 -19.03
CA LEU A 401 -18.29 6.37 -18.00
C LEU A 401 -18.02 7.88 -17.86
N ILE A 402 -17.86 8.60 -18.98
CA ILE A 402 -17.71 10.06 -19.00
C ILE A 402 -18.92 10.74 -18.34
N ARG A 403 -20.14 10.30 -18.67
CA ARG A 403 -21.37 10.83 -18.06
C ARG A 403 -21.44 10.57 -16.56
N ILE A 404 -20.95 9.41 -16.08
CA ILE A 404 -20.89 9.12 -14.65
C ILE A 404 -19.96 10.12 -13.95
N ILE A 405 -18.77 10.36 -14.51
CA ILE A 405 -17.80 11.31 -13.95
C ILE A 405 -18.36 12.73 -13.97
N ALA A 406 -18.93 13.15 -15.10
CA ALA A 406 -19.56 14.47 -15.23
C ALA A 406 -20.67 14.67 -14.20
N ARG A 407 -21.51 13.66 -13.94
CA ARG A 407 -22.57 13.73 -12.92
C ARG A 407 -22.02 13.89 -11.51
N ILE A 408 -20.94 13.20 -11.18
CA ILE A 408 -20.26 13.37 -9.88
C ILE A 408 -19.75 14.81 -9.76
N LEU A 409 -19.10 15.33 -10.81
CA LEU A 409 -18.52 16.68 -10.77
C LEU A 409 -19.55 17.80 -10.79
N LYS A 410 -20.74 17.58 -11.38
CA LYS A 410 -21.86 18.54 -11.33
C LYS A 410 -22.34 18.84 -9.91
N GLU A 411 -22.10 17.95 -8.96
CA GLU A 411 -22.41 18.18 -7.54
C GLU A 411 -21.34 19.07 -6.86
N THR A 412 -20.40 19.61 -7.63
CA THR A 412 -19.26 20.40 -7.15
C THR A 412 -19.20 21.76 -7.86
N PRO A 413 -18.62 22.80 -7.25
CA PRO A 413 -18.47 24.11 -7.89
C PRO A 413 -17.37 24.14 -8.95
N PHE A 414 -16.69 23.03 -9.23
CA PHE A 414 -15.54 22.98 -10.13
C PHE A 414 -15.92 22.65 -11.57
N PHE A 415 -17.17 22.24 -11.82
CA PHE A 415 -17.63 21.79 -13.12
C PHE A 415 -18.98 22.41 -13.47
N GLU A 416 -18.95 23.41 -14.34
CA GLU A 416 -20.13 23.99 -14.97
C GLU A 416 -20.07 23.69 -16.47
N PRO A 417 -20.89 22.75 -16.98
CA PRO A 417 -20.80 22.34 -18.36
C PRO A 417 -21.29 23.46 -19.29
N SER A 418 -20.50 23.79 -20.30
CA SER A 418 -20.88 24.74 -21.37
C SER A 418 -21.95 24.20 -22.32
N SER A 419 -22.16 22.88 -22.33
CA SER A 419 -23.12 22.16 -23.17
C SER A 419 -23.68 20.94 -22.44
N ASP A 420 -24.91 20.55 -22.77
CA ASP A 420 -25.50 19.30 -22.29
C ASP A 420 -24.88 18.04 -22.92
N ASP A 421 -24.10 18.21 -24.00
CA ASP A 421 -23.29 17.12 -24.56
C ASP A 421 -21.95 16.97 -23.82
N TYR A 422 -21.97 16.12 -22.78
CA TYR A 422 -20.77 15.73 -22.02
C TYR A 422 -19.70 15.02 -22.84
N CYS A 423 -20.02 14.56 -24.05
CA CYS A 423 -19.09 13.80 -24.89
C CYS A 423 -18.38 14.68 -25.94
N SER A 424 -18.66 15.98 -25.96
CA SER A 424 -17.91 16.92 -26.80
C SER A 424 -16.48 17.11 -26.29
N ALA A 425 -15.51 17.25 -27.21
CA ALA A 425 -14.09 17.36 -26.87
C ALA A 425 -13.81 18.42 -25.78
N GLY A 426 -14.39 19.62 -25.92
CA GLY A 426 -14.20 20.71 -24.96
C GLY A 426 -14.78 20.41 -23.57
N VAL A 427 -15.96 19.79 -23.50
CA VAL A 427 -16.54 19.41 -22.21
C VAL A 427 -15.74 18.28 -21.55
N ILE A 428 -15.27 17.28 -22.31
CA ILE A 428 -14.41 16.21 -21.77
C ILE A 428 -13.12 16.79 -21.20
N LYS A 429 -12.48 17.75 -21.89
CA LYS A 429 -11.29 18.43 -21.38
C LYS A 429 -11.59 19.18 -20.07
N HIS A 430 -12.73 19.86 -20.00
CA HIS A 430 -13.17 20.53 -18.77
C HIS A 430 -13.44 19.55 -17.62
N ILE A 431 -13.98 18.36 -17.90
CA ILE A 431 -14.10 17.26 -16.92
C ILE A 431 -12.70 16.82 -16.44
N ALA A 432 -11.73 16.66 -17.34
CA ALA A 432 -10.36 16.25 -17.00
C ALA A 432 -9.69 17.22 -16.02
N TYR A 433 -9.84 18.53 -16.27
CA TYR A 433 -9.38 19.59 -15.37
C TYR A 433 -10.13 19.56 -14.02
N SER A 434 -11.45 19.44 -14.05
CA SER A 434 -12.31 19.45 -12.86
C SER A 434 -12.01 18.30 -11.90
N VAL A 435 -11.62 17.13 -12.42
CA VAL A 435 -11.14 16.00 -11.61
C VAL A 435 -9.91 16.38 -10.76
N LEU A 436 -8.95 17.09 -11.36
CA LEU A 436 -7.73 17.52 -10.65
C LEU A 436 -8.07 18.59 -9.60
N ARG A 437 -8.94 19.55 -9.94
CA ARG A 437 -9.42 20.58 -8.99
C ARG A 437 -10.16 19.97 -7.80
N LEU A 438 -10.97 18.94 -8.04
CA LEU A 438 -11.64 18.21 -6.96
C LEU A 438 -10.62 17.55 -6.02
N PHE A 439 -9.56 16.93 -6.57
CA PHE A 439 -8.50 16.34 -5.77
C PHE A 439 -7.76 17.40 -4.93
N THR A 440 -7.36 18.53 -5.53
CA THR A 440 -6.62 19.56 -4.80
C THR A 440 -7.45 20.21 -3.71
N GLU A 441 -8.72 20.55 -3.96
CA GLU A 441 -9.58 21.09 -2.89
C GLU A 441 -9.83 20.05 -1.79
N MET A 442 -10.03 18.79 -2.16
CA MET A 442 -10.24 17.72 -1.18
C MET A 442 -9.08 17.63 -0.18
N PHE A 443 -7.83 17.78 -0.60
CA PHE A 443 -6.66 17.64 0.28
C PHE A 443 -6.01 18.97 0.67
N LYS A 444 -6.59 20.11 0.33
CA LYS A 444 -6.02 21.44 0.58
C LYS A 444 -5.66 21.71 2.04
N GLU A 445 -6.46 21.21 2.97
CA GLU A 445 -6.24 21.34 4.42
C GLU A 445 -5.51 20.12 5.02
N SER A 446 -4.96 19.22 4.19
CA SER A 446 -4.18 18.06 4.63
C SER A 446 -2.78 18.48 5.09
N HIS A 447 -2.69 18.99 6.31
CA HIS A 447 -1.42 19.35 6.96
C HIS A 447 -0.64 18.14 7.49
N LEU A 448 -1.12 16.92 7.24
CA LEU A 448 -0.62 15.72 7.88
C LEU A 448 0.60 15.10 7.24
N PHE A 449 0.83 15.32 5.94
CA PHE A 449 1.88 14.62 5.18
C PHE A 449 2.48 15.59 4.17
N ASP A 450 3.68 16.12 4.44
CA ASP A 450 4.43 16.99 3.52
C ASP A 450 4.59 16.39 2.11
N ALA A 451 4.76 15.06 2.03
CA ALA A 451 4.84 14.33 0.76
C ALA A 451 3.61 14.56 -0.12
N ILE A 452 2.43 14.56 0.50
CA ILE A 452 1.17 14.77 -0.19
C ILE A 452 0.96 16.26 -0.45
N GLY A 453 1.36 17.14 0.47
CA GLY A 453 1.38 18.60 0.27
C GLY A 453 2.06 18.99 -1.04
N THR A 454 3.28 18.48 -1.25
CA THR A 454 4.03 18.70 -2.49
C THR A 454 3.28 18.20 -3.73
N CYS A 455 2.64 17.02 -3.64
CA CYS A 455 1.86 16.47 -4.75
C CYS A 455 0.60 17.29 -5.06
N ILE A 456 -0.06 17.88 -4.04
CA ILE A 456 -1.22 18.74 -4.25
C ILE A 456 -0.81 19.98 -5.03
N GLU A 457 0.28 20.65 -4.62
CA GLU A 457 0.81 21.81 -5.34
C GLU A 457 1.20 21.45 -6.78
N ALA A 458 1.80 20.28 -6.99
CA ALA A 458 2.14 19.79 -8.32
C ALA A 458 0.90 19.51 -9.19
N VAL A 459 -0.18 18.95 -8.61
CA VAL A 459 -1.45 18.75 -9.31
C VAL A 459 -2.10 20.08 -9.66
N ASP A 460 -2.06 21.08 -8.78
CA ASP A 460 -2.58 22.42 -9.08
C ASP A 460 -1.81 23.08 -10.24
N GLN A 461 -0.47 22.99 -10.24
CA GLN A 461 0.36 23.48 -11.35
C GLN A 461 0.06 22.74 -12.66
N TYR A 462 -0.08 21.42 -12.61
CA TYR A 462 -0.44 20.62 -13.77
C TYR A 462 -1.84 20.97 -14.30
N ALA A 463 -2.83 21.11 -13.40
CA ALA A 463 -4.20 21.45 -13.77
C ALA A 463 -4.28 22.81 -14.49
N ALA A 464 -3.48 23.80 -14.10
CA ALA A 464 -3.41 25.09 -14.77
C ALA A 464 -3.00 24.98 -16.26
N THR A 465 -2.23 23.95 -16.63
CA THR A 465 -1.87 23.70 -18.04
C THR A 465 -3.04 23.17 -18.89
N LEU A 466 -4.07 22.61 -18.25
CA LEU A 466 -5.28 22.08 -18.91
C LEU A 466 -6.42 23.09 -19.00
N GLU A 467 -6.35 24.19 -18.23
CA GLU A 467 -7.36 25.25 -18.20
C GLU A 467 -7.35 26.12 -19.48
N CYS A 468 -6.20 26.17 -20.15
CA CYS A 468 -6.02 26.75 -21.51
C CYS A 468 -6.45 25.73 -22.57
#